data_AF-A0A8H6F3C9-F1
#
_entry.id   AF-A0A8H6F3C9-F1
#
_cell.length_a   1.000
_cell.length_b   1.000
_cell.length_c   1.000
_cell.angle_alpha   90.00
_cell.angle_beta   90.00
_cell.angle_gamma   90.00
#
_symmetry.space_group_name_H-M   'P 1'
#
loop_
_entity.id
_entity.type
_entity.pdbx_description
1 polymer ?
#
loop_
_entity_poly.entity_id
_entity_poly.type
_entity_poly.pdbx_seq_one_letter_code
_entity_poly.pdbx_strand_id
1 'polypeptide(L)'
;MTYSIRTVTNYLNSLAPRFLLSKGDIEILESPITFYKTLLFKISNSKHRIFLSSLYIGKTQHELIQCIDDAMAKNADLKVYVLTDALRGTREAPDNCSALLLASLQKKYGQRIDIRMFHTPHLSGITKFLAPKRINEGFGLQHMKLYGSMTKLY
;
A
#
# COMPACT_ATOMS: atom_id res chain seq x y z
N MET A 1 41.39 -6.98 -12.89
CA MET A 1 40.98 -7.87 -11.77
C MET A 1 39.46 -7.97 -11.82
N THR A 2 38.92 -9.00 -12.48
CA THR A 2 37.47 -9.23 -12.56
C THR A 2 37.05 -10.11 -11.39
N TYR A 3 36.34 -9.54 -10.42
CA TYR A 3 35.73 -10.33 -9.36
C TYR A 3 34.64 -11.22 -9.96
N SER A 4 34.64 -12.50 -9.59
CA SER A 4 33.54 -13.40 -9.92
C SER A 4 32.24 -12.85 -9.32
N ILE A 5 31.14 -12.90 -10.08
CA ILE A 5 29.78 -12.54 -9.61
C ILE A 5 29.49 -13.21 -8.26
N ARG A 6 29.92 -14.47 -8.09
CA ARG A 6 29.72 -15.24 -6.86
C ARG A 6 30.40 -14.60 -5.64
N THR A 7 31.61 -14.06 -5.81
CA THR A 7 32.34 -13.37 -4.75
C THR A 7 31.60 -12.09 -4.33
N VAL A 8 31.12 -11.33 -5.32
CA VAL A 8 30.35 -10.10 -5.06
C VAL A 8 29.02 -10.42 -4.37
N THR A 9 28.28 -11.43 -4.84
CA THR A 9 27.01 -11.85 -4.21
C THR A 9 27.19 -12.30 -2.76
N ASN A 10 28.24 -13.09 -2.47
CA ASN A 10 28.51 -13.54 -1.11
C ASN A 10 28.85 -12.37 -0.17
N TYR A 11 29.64 -11.40 -0.66
CA TYR A 11 29.97 -10.20 0.10
C TYR A 11 28.71 -9.37 0.40
N LEU A 12 27.87 -9.10 -0.61
CA LEU A 12 26.61 -8.38 -0.41
C LEU A 12 25.66 -9.11 0.56
N ASN A 13 25.57 -10.43 0.45
CA ASN A 13 24.77 -11.24 1.38
C ASN A 13 25.28 -11.16 2.82
N SER A 14 26.59 -10.99 3.04
CA SER A 14 27.17 -10.81 4.37
C SER A 14 26.83 -9.45 5.01
N LEU A 15 26.56 -8.43 4.18
CA LEU A 15 26.22 -7.07 4.63
C LEU A 15 24.72 -6.83 4.77
N ALA A 16 23.89 -7.60 4.07
CA ALA A 16 22.44 -7.38 4.05
C ALA A 16 21.82 -7.59 5.45
N PRO A 17 20.93 -6.68 5.91
CA PRO A 17 20.20 -6.87 7.15
C PRO A 17 19.31 -8.12 7.06
N ARG A 18 19.20 -8.85 8.17
CA ARG A 18 18.44 -10.09 8.23
C ARG A 18 17.45 -10.03 9.39
N PHE A 19 16.26 -10.56 9.13
CA PHE A 19 15.25 -10.81 10.16
C PHE A 19 15.27 -12.31 10.46
N LEU A 20 15.47 -12.65 11.74
CA LEU A 20 15.38 -14.04 12.18
C LEU A 20 13.91 -14.42 12.24
N LEU A 21 13.58 -15.57 11.66
CA LEU A 21 12.23 -16.11 11.59
C LEU A 21 12.23 -17.52 12.16
N SER A 22 11.20 -17.84 12.93
CA SER A 22 10.92 -19.17 13.43
C SER A 22 10.12 -19.97 12.42
N LYS A 23 10.14 -21.30 12.58
CA LYS A 23 9.25 -22.17 11.80
C LYS A 23 7.80 -21.77 12.08
N GLY A 24 7.05 -21.48 11.01
CA GLY A 24 5.64 -21.07 11.07
C GLY A 24 5.41 -19.56 11.01
N ASP A 25 6.46 -18.72 11.03
CA ASP A 25 6.30 -17.26 10.91
C ASP A 25 5.94 -16.81 9.49
N ILE A 26 6.15 -17.67 8.49
CA ILE A 26 5.82 -17.42 7.08
C ILE A 26 4.75 -18.40 6.62
N GLU A 27 3.69 -17.84 6.03
CA GLU A 27 2.66 -18.57 5.29
C GLU A 27 2.56 -17.97 3.88
N ILE A 28 2.55 -18.83 2.86
CA ILE A 28 2.41 -18.41 1.46
C ILE A 28 0.91 -18.44 1.11
N LEU A 29 0.37 -17.30 0.69
CA LEU A 29 -1.02 -17.19 0.23
C LEU A 29 -1.07 -17.42 -1.29
N GLU A 30 -1.69 -18.53 -1.70
CA GLU A 30 -1.61 -19.00 -3.11
C GLU A 30 -2.71 -18.43 -4.03
N SER A 31 -3.75 -17.79 -3.48
CA SER A 31 -4.87 -17.27 -4.28
C SER A 31 -5.23 -15.82 -3.94
N PRO A 32 -5.71 -15.05 -4.93
CA PRO A 32 -6.22 -13.70 -4.69
C PRO A 32 -7.37 -13.65 -3.68
N ILE A 33 -8.22 -14.69 -3.66
CA ILE A 33 -9.36 -14.79 -2.73
C ILE A 33 -8.85 -14.98 -1.30
N THR A 34 -7.87 -15.87 -1.10
CA THR A 34 -7.25 -16.10 0.20
C THR A 34 -6.53 -14.84 0.69
N PHE A 35 -5.79 -14.17 -0.19
CA PHE A 35 -5.15 -12.89 0.11
C PHE A 35 -6.17 -11.85 0.60
N TYR A 36 -7.24 -11.64 -0.17
CA TYR A 36 -8.21 -10.61 0.13
C TYR A 36 -8.99 -10.89 1.43
N LYS A 37 -9.41 -12.15 1.65
CA LYS A 37 -10.02 -12.56 2.93
C LYS A 37 -9.07 -12.36 4.11
N THR A 38 -7.80 -12.71 3.94
CA THR A 38 -6.77 -12.52 4.98
C THR A 38 -6.55 -11.04 5.29
N LEU A 39 -6.57 -10.18 4.27
CA LEU A 39 -6.46 -8.73 4.43
C LEU A 39 -7.63 -8.18 5.26
N LEU A 40 -8.87 -8.50 4.89
CA LEU A 40 -10.05 -8.06 5.63
C LEU A 40 -10.02 -8.57 7.08
N PHE A 41 -9.70 -9.85 7.29
CA PHE A 41 -9.56 -10.43 8.62
C PHE A 41 -8.51 -9.69 9.47
N LYS A 42 -7.34 -9.39 8.90
CA LYS A 42 -6.28 -8.65 9.60
C LYS A 42 -6.70 -7.22 9.94
N ILE A 43 -7.41 -6.53 9.05
CA ILE A 43 -7.95 -5.19 9.30
C ILE A 43 -8.93 -5.22 10.47
N SER A 44 -9.94 -6.10 10.42
CA SER A 44 -10.98 -6.20 11.46
C SER A 44 -10.44 -6.56 12.85
N ASN A 45 -9.27 -7.22 12.93
CA ASN A 45 -8.65 -7.64 14.19
C ASN A 45 -7.48 -6.75 14.65
N SER A 46 -7.16 -5.68 13.91
CA SER A 46 -6.08 -4.76 14.25
C SER A 46 -6.40 -3.95 15.50
N LYS A 47 -5.38 -3.70 16.34
CA LYS A 47 -5.54 -2.98 17.61
C LYS A 47 -4.86 -1.63 17.64
N HIS A 48 -3.76 -1.45 16.91
CA HIS A 48 -2.96 -0.24 17.02
C HIS A 48 -2.74 0.45 15.68
N ARG A 49 -2.28 -0.29 14.67
CA ARG A 49 -1.90 0.29 13.37
C ARG A 49 -2.27 -0.62 12.22
N ILE A 50 -2.74 -0.01 11.14
CA ILE A 50 -2.85 -0.63 9.81
C ILE A 50 -2.04 0.21 8.84
N PHE A 51 -1.27 -0.44 7.98
CA PHE A 51 -0.56 0.21 6.88
C PHE A 51 -0.86 -0.51 5.57
N LEU A 52 -1.29 0.26 4.57
CA LEU A 52 -1.66 -0.21 3.25
C LEU A 52 -0.86 0.57 2.20
N SER A 53 -0.17 -0.13 1.33
CA SER A 53 0.50 0.42 0.16
C SER A 53 0.14 -0.39 -1.06
N SER A 54 -0.40 0.29 -2.07
CA SER A 54 -0.84 -0.29 -3.33
C SER A 54 -0.88 0.80 -4.39
N LEU A 55 -0.65 0.45 -5.66
CA LEU A 55 -0.73 1.39 -6.78
C LEU A 55 -2.01 2.23 -6.74
N TYR A 56 -3.16 1.59 -6.52
CA TYR A 56 -4.45 2.24 -6.30
C TYR A 56 -5.39 1.28 -5.55
N ILE A 57 -6.52 1.81 -5.08
CA ILE A 57 -7.65 1.03 -4.54
C ILE A 57 -8.78 1.09 -5.56
N GLY A 58 -9.18 -0.06 -6.12
CA GLY A 58 -10.20 -0.10 -7.17
C GLY A 58 -11.50 0.60 -6.74
N LYS A 59 -12.12 1.33 -7.66
CA LYS A 59 -13.35 2.11 -7.38
C LYS A 59 -14.54 1.28 -6.86
N THR A 60 -14.51 -0.04 -7.04
CA THR A 60 -15.53 -0.98 -6.58
C THR A 60 -15.18 -1.66 -5.25
N GLN A 61 -14.03 -1.33 -4.64
CA GLN A 61 -13.54 -1.93 -3.40
C GLN A 61 -14.26 -1.37 -2.16
N HIS A 62 -15.59 -1.28 -2.21
CA HIS A 62 -16.40 -0.73 -1.13
C HIS A 62 -16.35 -1.59 0.13
N GLU A 63 -16.24 -2.91 -0.01
CA GLU A 63 -16.09 -3.83 1.13
C GLU A 63 -14.81 -3.59 1.91
N LEU A 64 -13.68 -3.33 1.24
CA LEU A 64 -12.43 -2.97 1.91
C LEU A 64 -12.58 -1.65 2.69
N ILE A 65 -13.21 -0.64 2.08
CA ILE A 65 -13.46 0.65 2.72
C ILE A 65 -14.37 0.49 3.94
N GLN A 66 -15.43 -0.30 3.82
CA GLN A 66 -16.34 -0.60 4.93
C GLN A 66 -15.63 -1.36 6.06
N CYS A 67 -14.79 -2.34 5.73
CA CYS A 67 -14.01 -3.10 6.70
C CYS A 67 -13.06 -2.19 7.52
N ILE A 68 -12.42 -1.21 6.86
CA ILE A 68 -11.60 -0.19 7.54
C ILE A 68 -12.49 0.70 8.41
N ASP A 69 -13.64 1.15 7.88
CA ASP A 69 -14.59 1.97 8.61
C ASP A 69 -15.05 1.30 9.91
N ASP A 70 -15.49 0.05 9.83
CA ASP A 70 -15.96 -0.74 10.96
C ASP A 70 -14.86 -0.95 12.01
N ALA A 71 -13.64 -1.23 11.56
CA ALA A 71 -12.49 -1.41 12.45
C ALA A 71 -12.15 -0.12 13.22
N MET A 72 -12.16 1.03 12.54
CA MET A 72 -11.88 2.35 13.14
C MET A 72 -13.01 2.87 14.02
N ALA A 73 -14.26 2.53 13.70
CA ALA A 73 -15.43 2.83 14.53
C ALA A 73 -15.40 2.02 15.82
N LYS A 74 -15.03 0.74 15.75
CA LYS A 74 -14.94 -0.17 16.90
C LYS A 74 -13.77 0.16 17.84
N ASN A 75 -12.69 0.74 17.32
CA ASN A 75 -11.48 0.99 18.08
C ASN A 75 -11.01 2.45 17.92
N ALA A 76 -11.21 3.24 18.97
CA ALA A 76 -10.84 4.65 19.01
C ALA A 76 -9.33 4.89 18.83
N ASP A 77 -8.49 3.94 19.25
CA ASP A 77 -7.02 4.05 19.24
C ASP A 77 -6.38 3.58 17.94
N LEU A 78 -7.15 2.95 17.04
CA LEU A 78 -6.64 2.43 15.78
C LEU A 78 -6.23 3.57 14.84
N LYS A 79 -4.97 3.51 14.38
CA LYS A 79 -4.45 4.42 13.35
C LYS A 79 -4.29 3.70 12.01
N VAL A 80 -4.65 4.37 10.92
CA VAL A 80 -4.60 3.81 9.57
C VAL A 80 -3.71 4.67 8.68
N TYR A 81 -2.81 4.03 7.95
CA TYR A 81 -1.90 4.70 7.01
C TYR A 81 -2.10 4.10 5.62
N VAL A 82 -2.38 4.95 4.64
CA VAL A 82 -2.60 4.52 3.26
C VAL A 82 -1.68 5.29 2.32
N LEU A 83 -0.92 4.56 1.51
CA LEU A 83 -0.06 5.10 0.47
C LEU A 83 -0.49 4.55 -0.89
N THR A 84 -0.96 5.45 -1.78
CA THR A 84 -1.31 5.11 -3.17
C THR A 84 -0.52 5.93 -4.17
N ASP A 85 -0.60 5.62 -5.46
CA ASP A 85 -0.03 6.46 -6.53
C ASP A 85 -0.99 7.60 -6.87
N ALA A 86 -0.49 8.84 -6.96
CA ALA A 86 -1.31 10.02 -7.23
C ALA A 86 -1.98 9.97 -8.59
N LEU A 87 -1.29 9.52 -9.64
CA LEU A 87 -1.82 9.51 -11.00
C LEU A 87 -2.85 8.41 -11.19
N ARG A 88 -2.61 7.23 -10.59
CA ARG A 88 -3.56 6.12 -10.66
C ARG A 88 -4.74 6.31 -9.72
N GLY A 89 -4.51 6.79 -8.51
CA GLY A 89 -5.57 6.97 -7.52
C GLY A 89 -6.56 8.10 -7.81
N THR A 90 -6.20 9.05 -8.69
CA THR A 90 -7.07 10.16 -9.14
C THR A 90 -7.51 10.05 -10.60
N ARG A 91 -7.18 8.96 -11.31
CA ARG A 91 -7.36 8.85 -12.76
C ARG A 91 -8.79 9.09 -13.23
N GLU A 92 -9.76 8.59 -12.49
CA GLU A 92 -11.19 8.71 -12.82
C GLU A 92 -11.85 9.96 -12.22
N ALA A 93 -11.13 10.84 -11.52
CA ALA A 93 -11.72 12.04 -10.95
C ALA A 93 -12.34 12.95 -12.05
N PRO A 94 -13.53 13.54 -11.82
CA PRO A 94 -14.29 13.61 -10.56
C PRO A 94 -15.19 12.40 -10.26
N ASP A 95 -15.23 11.37 -11.11
CA ASP A 95 -15.98 10.13 -10.84
C ASP A 95 -15.34 9.30 -9.71
N ASN A 96 -16.04 8.24 -9.29
CA ASN A 96 -15.57 7.32 -8.26
C ASN A 96 -14.16 6.77 -8.58
N CYS A 97 -13.21 7.13 -7.73
CA CYS A 97 -11.80 6.77 -7.78
C CYS A 97 -11.25 6.46 -6.38
N SER A 98 -10.01 5.97 -6.29
CA SER A 98 -9.38 5.64 -5.00
C SER A 98 -9.34 6.84 -4.05
N ALA A 99 -8.98 8.02 -4.58
CA ALA A 99 -8.88 9.23 -3.79
C ALA A 99 -10.22 9.62 -3.17
N LEU A 100 -11.31 9.53 -3.93
CA LEU A 100 -12.65 9.87 -3.42
C LEU A 100 -13.13 8.88 -2.36
N LEU A 101 -12.90 7.58 -2.56
CA LEU A 101 -13.22 6.56 -1.56
C LEU A 101 -12.47 6.80 -0.25
N LEU A 102 -11.17 7.05 -0.33
CA LEU A 102 -10.31 7.30 0.83
C LEU A 102 -10.64 8.64 1.51
N ALA A 103 -10.99 9.68 0.75
CA ALA A 103 -11.37 10.97 1.30
C ALA A 103 -12.59 10.89 2.23
N SER A 104 -13.51 9.94 2.00
CA SER A 104 -14.66 9.72 2.88
C SER A 104 -14.22 9.26 4.29
N LEU A 105 -13.25 8.35 4.38
CA LEU A 105 -12.65 7.93 5.64
C LEU A 105 -11.86 9.07 6.29
N GLN A 106 -11.09 9.85 5.51
CA GLN A 106 -10.36 11.01 6.04
C GLN A 106 -11.31 12.02 6.68
N LYS A 107 -12.43 12.33 6.02
CA LYS A 107 -13.44 13.26 6.52
C LYS A 107 -14.05 12.77 7.84
N LYS A 108 -14.25 11.46 7.99
CA LYS A 108 -14.86 10.85 9.18
C LYS A 108 -13.89 10.74 10.36
N TYR A 109 -12.62 10.39 10.11
CA TYR A 109 -11.67 10.02 11.16
C TYR A 109 -10.55 11.04 11.40
N GLY A 110 -10.43 12.05 10.54
CA GLY A 110 -9.44 13.11 10.67
C GLY A 110 -8.03 12.55 10.82
N GLN A 111 -7.30 12.99 11.84
CA GLN A 111 -5.90 12.62 12.06
C GLN A 111 -5.66 11.13 12.39
N ARG A 112 -6.71 10.34 12.65
CA ARG A 112 -6.57 8.89 12.91
C ARG A 112 -6.33 8.08 11.63
N ILE A 113 -6.55 8.67 10.46
CA ILE A 113 -6.19 8.12 9.18
C ILE A 113 -5.29 9.10 8.43
N ASP A 114 -4.17 8.61 7.89
CA ASP A 114 -3.20 9.37 7.10
C ASP A 114 -3.18 8.78 5.69
N ILE A 115 -3.74 9.52 4.73
CA ILE A 115 -3.79 9.14 3.33
C ILE A 115 -2.78 9.99 2.56
N ARG A 116 -1.80 9.30 1.98
CA ARG A 116 -0.76 9.90 1.15
C ARG A 116 -0.82 9.34 -0.25
N MET A 117 -0.47 10.18 -1.21
CA MET A 117 -0.35 9.79 -2.60
C MET A 117 1.08 10.07 -3.07
N PHE A 118 1.81 9.03 -3.44
CA PHE A 118 3.13 9.15 -4.02
C PHE A 118 3.02 9.86 -5.37
N HIS A 119 3.84 10.88 -5.56
CA HIS A 119 3.93 11.61 -6.81
C HIS A 119 5.31 11.37 -7.44
N THR A 120 5.35 10.68 -8.57
CA THR A 120 6.60 10.45 -9.30
C THR A 120 7.16 11.79 -9.78
N PRO A 121 8.37 12.19 -9.36
CA PRO A 121 8.94 13.52 -9.68
C PRO A 121 9.13 13.80 -11.17
N HIS A 122 9.17 12.77 -12.01
CA HIS A 122 9.49 12.90 -13.44
C HIS A 122 8.31 13.35 -14.33
N LEU A 123 7.15 13.63 -13.75
CA LEU A 123 5.93 14.06 -14.46
C LEU A 123 5.47 15.47 -14.07
N SER A 124 6.42 16.39 -13.90
CA SER A 124 6.15 17.83 -13.71
C SER A 124 6.24 18.61 -15.04
N GLY A 125 5.23 19.44 -15.34
CA GLY A 125 5.30 20.47 -16.39
C GLY A 125 4.48 20.21 -17.67
N ILE A 126 4.79 21.00 -18.71
CA ILE A 126 4.12 21.09 -20.03
C ILE A 126 4.11 19.73 -20.76
N THR A 127 5.03 18.83 -20.44
CA THR A 127 5.13 17.46 -20.97
C THR A 127 3.91 16.59 -20.64
N LYS A 128 3.15 16.89 -19.59
CA LYS A 128 1.89 16.20 -19.23
C LYS A 128 0.76 16.46 -20.24
N PHE A 129 0.78 17.59 -20.96
CA PHE A 129 -0.27 17.95 -21.92
C PHE A 129 -0.07 17.25 -23.29
N LEU A 130 1.18 16.90 -23.63
CA LEU A 130 1.55 16.34 -24.94
C LEU A 130 1.85 14.84 -24.91
N ALA A 131 2.05 14.24 -23.74
CA ALA A 131 2.34 12.81 -23.62
C ALA A 131 1.05 11.95 -23.68
N PRO A 132 0.94 10.98 -24.60
CA PRO A 132 -0.16 10.01 -24.60
C PRO A 132 -0.24 9.26 -23.27
N LYS A 133 -1.46 9.05 -22.74
CA LYS A 133 -1.74 8.42 -21.43
C LYS A 133 -0.99 7.09 -21.18
N ARG A 134 -0.59 6.37 -22.24
CA ARG A 134 0.13 5.09 -22.19
C ARG A 134 1.64 5.23 -21.94
N ILE A 135 2.28 6.35 -22.28
CA ILE A 135 3.74 6.50 -22.12
C ILE A 135 4.09 6.87 -20.67
N ASN A 136 3.18 7.54 -19.93
CA ASN A 136 3.35 7.85 -18.51
C ASN A 136 3.43 6.60 -17.61
N GLU A 137 2.95 5.44 -18.05
CA GLU A 137 3.04 4.20 -17.26
C GLU A 137 4.47 3.64 -17.19
N GLY A 138 5.34 4.01 -18.15
CA GLY A 138 6.72 3.54 -18.23
C GLY A 138 7.75 4.36 -17.43
N PHE A 139 7.39 5.55 -16.94
CA PHE A 139 8.32 6.51 -16.31
C PHE A 139 8.42 6.40 -14.78
N GLY A 140 7.78 5.39 -14.18
CA GLY A 140 7.88 5.08 -12.76
C GLY A 140 6.56 5.27 -12.03
N LEU A 141 5.93 4.16 -11.67
CA LEU A 141 4.76 4.14 -10.79
C LEU A 141 5.17 3.61 -9.41
N GLN A 142 4.41 3.98 -8.38
CA GLN A 142 4.54 3.34 -7.08
C GLN A 142 4.07 1.87 -7.19
N HIS A 143 5.00 0.91 -7.14
CA HIS A 143 4.72 -0.52 -7.24
C HIS A 143 4.83 -1.27 -5.90
N MET A 144 4.99 -0.57 -4.78
CA MET A 144 5.05 -1.24 -3.48
C MET A 144 3.69 -1.86 -3.16
N LYS A 145 3.72 -3.14 -2.77
CA LYS A 145 2.59 -3.88 -2.23
C LYS A 145 2.93 -4.26 -0.81
N LEU A 146 2.44 -3.48 0.12
CA LEU A 146 2.77 -3.66 1.53
C LEU A 146 1.50 -3.52 2.34
N TYR A 147 1.14 -4.59 3.05
CA TYR A 147 -0.04 -4.66 3.87
C TYR A 147 0.38 -5.18 5.22
N GLY A 148 0.04 -4.47 6.27
CA GLY A 148 0.23 -5.02 7.60
C GLY A 148 -0.60 -4.35 8.65
N SER A 149 -0.67 -5.09 9.75
CA SER A 149 -1.54 -4.84 10.88
C SER A 149 -0.77 -5.09 12.16
N MET A 150 -1.07 -4.30 13.18
CA MET A 150 -0.48 -4.42 14.50
C MET A 150 -1.55 -4.74 15.53
N THR A 151 -1.46 -5.95 16.10
CA THR A 151 -2.42 -6.46 17.09
C THR A 151 -1.87 -6.45 18.53
N LYS A 152 -0.54 -6.51 18.71
CA LYS A 152 0.13 -6.42 20.02
C LYS A 152 1.11 -5.25 20.04
N LEU A 153 1.20 -4.55 21.16
CA LEU A 153 2.34 -3.69 21.49
C LEU A 153 3.46 -4.58 22.04
N TYR A 154 4.67 -4.43 21.51
CA TYR A 154 5.89 -4.99 22.11
C TYR A 154 6.43 -4.02 23.13
#